data_AF-A0A327RC47-F1
#
_entry.id   AF-A0A327RC47-F1
#
_cell.length_a   1.000
_cell.length_b   1.000
_cell.length_c   1.000
_cell.angle_alpha   90.00
_cell.angle_beta   90.00
_cell.angle_gamma   90.00
#
_symmetry.space_group_name_H-M   'P 1'
#
loop_
_entity.id
_entity.type
_entity.pdbx_description
1 polymer ?
#
loop_
_entity_poly.entity_id
_entity_poly.type
_entity_poly.pdbx_seq_one_letter_code
_entity_poly.pdbx_strand_id
1 'polypeptide(L)'
;MAKEKLVVIKEADLTNNCPECFNQELKLTFYQRHTYGRLYDRTTKDITHEIKCKKCGSTIYPVTWTEDIERVYDYYQKMIAPDRASIRFTALFYILTLLLIIVVAAGAYIVLEGII
;
A
#
# COMPACT_ATOMS: atom_id res chain seq x y z
N MET A 1 -8.88 6.81 -12.52
CA MET A 1 -7.69 6.88 -11.64
C MET A 1 -7.55 5.56 -10.90
N ALA A 2 -6.32 5.08 -10.70
CA ALA A 2 -6.09 3.88 -9.91
C ALA A 2 -6.42 4.17 -8.44
N LYS A 3 -7.06 3.23 -7.74
CA LYS A 3 -7.47 3.40 -6.35
C LYS A 3 -6.29 3.12 -5.44
N GLU A 4 -5.90 4.10 -4.63
CA GLU A 4 -4.92 3.88 -3.57
C GLU A 4 -5.61 3.26 -2.35
N LYS A 5 -4.94 2.29 -1.73
CA LYS A 5 -5.37 1.61 -0.52
C LYS A 5 -4.18 1.45 0.42
N LEU A 6 -4.38 1.81 1.68
CA LEU A 6 -3.46 1.51 2.76
C LEU A 6 -3.75 0.09 3.26
N VAL A 7 -2.81 -0.82 3.05
CA VAL A 7 -2.92 -2.22 3.48
C VAL A 7 -2.16 -2.38 4.79
N VAL A 8 -2.82 -2.89 5.82
CA VAL A 8 -2.19 -3.16 7.12
C VAL A 8 -1.14 -4.25 6.96
N ILE A 9 0.10 -3.95 7.30
CA ILE A 9 1.23 -4.89 7.25
C ILE A 9 1.66 -5.36 8.64
N LYS A 10 1.41 -4.55 9.68
CA LYS A 10 1.73 -4.89 11.07
C LYS A 10 0.85 -4.08 12.01
N GLU A 11 0.41 -4.74 13.08
CA GLU A 11 -0.24 -4.10 14.23
C GLU A 11 0.49 -4.49 15.51
N ALA A 12 0.52 -3.56 16.47
CA ALA A 12 1.05 -3.78 17.79
C ALA A 12 0.24 -2.99 18.81
N ASP A 13 -0.02 -3.62 19.96
CA ASP A 13 -0.58 -2.93 21.12
C ASP A 13 0.57 -2.42 21.98
N LEU A 14 0.53 -1.14 22.33
CA LEU A 14 1.53 -0.47 23.15
C LEU A 14 0.95 -0.22 24.54
N THR A 15 1.75 -0.43 25.58
CA THR A 15 1.39 -0.19 26.98
C THR A 15 1.86 1.19 27.49
N ASN A 16 2.29 2.06 26.58
CA ASN A 16 2.72 3.42 26.90
C ASN A 16 1.50 4.32 27.21
N ASN A 17 1.73 5.35 28.02
CA ASN A 17 0.69 6.31 28.37
C ASN A 17 0.33 7.20 27.17
N CYS A 18 -0.96 7.34 26.90
CA CYS A 18 -1.49 8.29 25.93
C CYS A 18 -1.22 9.74 26.38
N PRO A 19 -0.62 10.61 25.54
CA PRO A 19 -0.39 12.02 25.87
C PRO A 19 -1.67 12.82 26.17
N GLU A 20 -2.81 12.39 25.63
CA GLU A 20 -4.10 13.10 25.75
C GLU A 20 -4.90 12.69 27.00
N CYS A 21 -4.88 11.40 27.37
CA CYS A 21 -5.76 10.86 28.42
C CYS A 21 -5.04 9.99 29.44
N PHE A 22 -3.73 9.82 29.33
CA PHE A 22 -2.86 9.04 30.22
C PHE A 22 -3.21 7.55 30.38
N ASN A 23 -4.15 7.02 29.58
CA ASN A 23 -4.43 5.59 29.55
C ASN A 23 -3.34 4.81 28.80
N GLN A 24 -3.19 3.52 29.10
CA GLN A 24 -2.13 2.66 28.56
C GLN A 24 -2.56 1.82 27.35
N GLU A 25 -3.71 2.13 26.74
CA GLU A 25 -4.22 1.37 25.59
C GLU A 25 -3.97 2.13 24.29
N LEU A 26 -2.75 2.00 23.76
CA LEU A 26 -2.39 2.53 22.44
C LEU A 26 -2.27 1.39 21.43
N LYS A 27 -2.66 1.66 20.18
CA LYS A 27 -2.51 0.74 19.04
C LYS A 27 -1.65 1.39 17.97
N LEU A 28 -0.53 0.78 17.63
CA LEU A 28 0.33 1.15 16.51
C LEU A 28 0.00 0.27 15.31
N THR A 29 -0.32 0.90 14.19
CA THR A 29 -0.63 0.23 12.93
C THR A 29 0.29 0.75 11.84
N PHE A 30 0.96 -0.16 11.14
CA PHE A 30 1.73 0.15 9.95
C PHE A 30 0.96 -0.25 8.71
N TYR A 31 0.97 0.64 7.72
CA TYR A 31 0.31 0.46 6.45
C TYR A 31 1.30 0.58 5.30
N GLN A 32 1.14 -0.25 4.29
CA GLN A 32 1.83 -0.10 3.01
C GLN A 32 0.86 0.43 1.97
N ARG A 33 1.32 1.36 1.12
CA ARG A 33 0.50 1.88 0.03
C ARG A 33 0.48 0.92 -1.15
N HIS A 34 -0.72 0.49 -1.51
CA HIS A 34 -1.01 -0.34 -2.68
C HIS A 34 -1.95 0.43 -3.60
N THR A 35 -1.71 0.36 -4.90
CA THR A 35 -2.50 1.05 -5.91
C THR A 35 -3.10 0.03 -6.86
N TYR A 36 -4.43 0.00 -6.95
CA TYR A 36 -5.17 -0.96 -7.77
C TYR A 36 -5.74 -0.27 -8.99
N GLY A 37 -5.32 -0.71 -10.17
CA GLY A 37 -5.73 -0.17 -11.46
C GLY A 37 -6.53 -1.18 -12.27
N ARG A 38 -7.15 -0.73 -13.36
CA ARG A 38 -7.85 -1.63 -14.28
C ARG A 38 -6.91 -2.50 -15.11
N LEU A 39 -5.69 -2.02 -15.36
CA LEU A 39 -4.69 -2.68 -16.21
C LEU A 39 -3.54 -3.26 -15.40
N TYR A 40 -3.15 -2.62 -14.31
CA TYR A 40 -2.10 -3.08 -13.44
C TYR A 40 -2.40 -2.72 -11.99
N ASP A 41 -1.89 -3.54 -11.09
CA ASP A 41 -1.78 -3.29 -9.66
C ASP A 41 -0.32 -2.99 -9.32
N ARG A 42 -0.10 -2.11 -8.35
CA ARG A 42 1.23 -1.70 -7.91
C ARG A 42 1.32 -1.76 -6.40
N THR A 43 2.34 -2.46 -5.92
CA THR A 43 2.76 -2.44 -4.52
C THR A 43 3.95 -1.49 -4.40
N THR A 44 3.82 -0.44 -3.58
CA THR A 44 4.88 0.56 -3.40
C THR A 44 5.75 0.21 -2.19
N LYS A 45 6.91 0.87 -2.05
CA LYS A 45 7.71 0.79 -0.80
C LYS A 45 7.25 1.78 0.27
N ASP A 46 6.20 2.56 -0.02
CA ASP A 46 5.77 3.63 0.86
C ASP A 46 5.04 3.02 2.06
N ILE A 47 5.64 3.20 3.24
CA ILE A 47 5.10 2.77 4.53
C ILE A 47 4.63 4.01 5.26
N THR A 48 3.45 3.92 5.85
CA THR A 48 2.88 4.94 6.74
C THR A 48 2.49 4.26 8.04
N HIS A 49 2.32 5.04 9.10
CA HIS A 49 1.96 4.52 10.41
C HIS A 49 0.89 5.38 11.05
N GLU A 50 0.18 4.79 12.00
CA GLU A 50 -0.78 5.49 12.85
C GLU A 50 -0.69 4.91 14.27
N ILE A 51 -0.63 5.80 15.26
CA ILE A 51 -0.84 5.43 16.67
C ILE A 51 -2.19 5.97 17.09
N LYS A 52 -3.05 5.12 17.64
CA LYS A 52 -4.38 5.50 18.11
C LYS A 52 -4.63 5.00 19.52
N CYS A 53 -5.18 5.85 20.38
CA CYS A 53 -5.63 5.42 21.70
C CYS A 53 -6.97 4.69 21.59
N LYS A 54 -7.06 3.48 22.14
CA LYS A 54 -8.31 2.70 22.16
C LYS A 54 -9.34 3.29 23.13
N LYS A 55 -8.90 4.07 24.13
CA LYS A 55 -9.76 4.63 25.17
C LYS A 55 -10.41 5.95 24.81
N CYS A 56 -9.62 6.96 24.44
CA CYS A 56 -10.15 8.27 24.04
C CYS A 56 -10.33 8.42 22.52
N GLY A 57 -9.84 7.46 21.73
CA GLY A 57 -9.99 7.47 20.27
C GLY A 57 -9.07 8.45 19.53
N SER A 58 -8.21 9.19 20.24
CA SER A 58 -7.31 10.16 19.62
C SER A 58 -6.21 9.48 18.81
N THR A 59 -5.89 10.08 17.66
CA THR A 59 -4.70 9.74 16.89
C THR A 59 -3.52 10.52 17.45
N ILE A 60 -2.46 9.81 17.83
CA ILE A 60 -1.29 10.36 18.50
C ILE A 60 -0.22 10.68 17.44
N TYR A 61 -0.07 11.96 17.12
CA TYR A 61 0.86 12.43 16.10
C TYR A 61 2.32 12.45 16.61
N PRO A 62 3.33 12.26 15.74
CA PRO A 62 4.74 12.24 16.14
C PRO A 62 5.20 13.43 16.99
N VAL A 63 4.66 14.62 16.75
CA VAL A 63 4.97 15.83 17.54
C VAL A 63 4.56 15.73 19.02
N THR A 64 3.66 14.81 19.36
CA THR A 64 3.16 14.57 20.72
C THR A 64 3.77 13.33 21.38
N TRP A 65 4.73 12.66 20.71
CA TRP A 65 5.31 11.45 21.25
C TRP A 65 6.22 11.76 22.43
N THR A 66 6.19 10.87 23.42
CA THR A 66 7.18 10.84 24.48
C THR A 66 8.37 9.99 24.03
N GLU A 67 9.52 10.13 24.70
CA GLU A 67 10.71 9.33 24.43
C GLU A 67 10.41 7.81 24.50
N ASP A 68 9.51 7.40 25.42
CA ASP A 68 9.11 6.00 25.54
C ASP A 68 8.30 5.52 24.33
N ILE A 69 7.43 6.36 23.76
CA ILE A 69 6.67 6.05 22.55
C ILE A 69 7.63 5.97 21.35
N GLU A 70 8.56 6.91 21.22
CA GLU A 70 9.57 6.90 20.15
C GLU A 70 10.41 5.61 20.17
N ARG A 71 10.87 5.20 21.35
CA ARG A 71 11.68 3.98 21.50
C ARG A 71 10.92 2.72 21.09
N VAL A 72 9.65 2.60 21.52
CA VAL A 72 8.81 1.44 21.17
C VAL A 72 8.42 1.46 19.70
N TYR A 73 8.15 2.65 19.15
CA TYR A 73 7.93 2.84 17.72
C TYR A 73 9.14 2.36 16.90
N ASP A 74 10.35 2.80 17.24
CA ASP A 74 11.58 2.42 16.54
C ASP A 74 11.84 0.91 16.58
N TYR A 75 11.52 0.27 17.71
CA TYR A 75 11.60 -1.18 17.84
C TYR A 75 10.68 -1.88 16.84
N TYR A 76 9.39 -1.51 16.80
CA TYR A 76 8.45 -2.12 15.87
C TYR A 76 8.74 -1.75 14.42
N GLN A 77 9.23 -0.54 14.14
CA GLN A 77 9.61 -0.11 12.81
C GLN A 77 10.67 -1.04 12.21
N LYS A 78 11.67 -1.46 13.01
CA LYS A 78 12.71 -2.40 12.58
C LYS A 78 12.19 -3.81 12.31
N MET A 79 11.02 -4.17 12.85
CA MET A 79 10.40 -5.48 12.68
C MET A 79 9.47 -5.58 11.48
N ILE A 80 9.20 -4.46 10.79
CA ILE A 80 8.32 -4.47 9.63
C ILE A 80 8.97 -5.22 8.49
N ALA A 81 8.25 -6.18 7.92
CA ALA A 81 8.60 -6.85 6.67
C ALA A 81 7.59 -6.42 5.58
N PRO A 82 7.83 -5.33 4.85
CA PRO A 82 6.90 -4.85 3.83
C PRO A 82 6.86 -5.80 2.63
N ASP A 83 5.73 -5.82 1.92
CA ASP A 83 5.63 -6.58 0.68
C ASP A 83 6.62 -6.04 -0.35
N ARG A 84 7.15 -6.94 -1.19
CA ARG A 84 8.08 -6.55 -2.25
C ARG A 84 7.38 -5.61 -3.22
N ALA A 85 8.00 -4.45 -3.45
CA ALA A 85 7.53 -3.52 -4.45
C ALA A 85 7.49 -4.20 -5.81
N SER A 86 6.32 -4.20 -6.43
CA SER A 86 6.05 -4.94 -7.65
C SER A 86 4.93 -4.27 -8.45
N ILE A 87 4.91 -4.57 -9.74
CA ILE A 87 3.82 -4.21 -10.65
C ILE A 87 3.28 -5.53 -11.19
N ARG A 88 1.98 -5.74 -11.05
CA ARG A 88 1.29 -6.94 -11.52
C ARG A 88 0.25 -6.53 -12.55
N PHE A 89 0.35 -7.05 -13.76
CA PHE A 89 -0.64 -6.78 -14.79
C PHE A 89 -1.90 -7.62 -14.56
N THR A 90 -3.05 -7.00 -14.79
CA THR A 90 -4.36 -7.64 -14.72
C THR A 90 -4.62 -8.46 -15.97
N ALA A 91 -5.58 -9.39 -15.91
CA ALA A 91 -6.04 -10.14 -17.08
C ALA A 91 -6.50 -9.21 -18.22
N LEU A 92 -7.15 -8.08 -17.90
CA LEU A 92 -7.60 -7.11 -18.89
C LEU A 92 -6.44 -6.56 -19.73
N PHE A 93 -5.30 -6.27 -19.10
CA PHE A 93 -4.11 -5.83 -19.82
C PHE A 93 -3.64 -6.89 -20.83
N TYR A 94 -3.57 -8.16 -20.41
CA TYR A 94 -3.16 -9.23 -21.32
C TYR A 94 -4.14 -9.43 -22.48
N ILE A 95 -5.45 -9.36 -22.24
CA ILE A 95 -6.47 -9.47 -23.30
C ILE A 95 -6.33 -8.32 -24.31
N LEU A 96 -6.21 -7.08 -23.84
CA LEU A 96 -6.07 -5.92 -24.72
C LEU A 96 -4.79 -5.98 -25.54
N THR A 97 -3.68 -6.40 -24.92
CA THR A 97 -2.41 -6.59 -25.62
C THR A 97 -2.51 -7.68 -26.69
N LEU A 98 -3.16 -8.81 -26.39
CA LEU A 98 -3.37 -9.88 -27.36
C LEU A 98 -4.23 -9.42 -28.54
N LEU A 99 -5.35 -8.73 -28.28
CA LEU A 99 -6.21 -8.18 -29.31
C LEU A 99 -5.46 -7.19 -30.21
N LEU A 100 -4.64 -6.32 -29.62
CA LEU A 100 -3.81 -5.38 -30.37
C LEU A 100 -2.84 -6.11 -31.30
N ILE A 101 -2.17 -7.16 -30.83
CA ILE A 101 -1.27 -7.98 -31.63
C ILE A 101 -2.01 -8.61 -32.82
N ILE A 102 -3.20 -9.15 -32.61
CA ILE A 102 -4.03 -9.76 -33.67
C ILE A 102 -4.40 -8.72 -34.73
N VAL A 103 -4.83 -7.52 -34.32
CA VAL A 103 -5.19 -6.45 -35.25
C VAL A 103 -4.00 -6.01 -36.09
N VAL A 104 -2.83 -5.83 -35.48
CA VAL A 104 -1.60 -5.45 -36.19
C VAL A 104 -1.17 -6.55 -37.16
N ALA A 105 -1.22 -7.82 -36.74
CA ALA A 105 -0.85 -8.95 -37.59
C ALA A 105 -1.79 -9.09 -38.80
N ALA A 106 -3.11 -8.98 -38.58
CA ALA A 106 -4.11 -9.01 -39.64
C ALA A 106 -3.92 -7.85 -40.62
N GLY A 107 -3.69 -6.63 -40.12
CA GLY A 107 -3.42 -5.45 -40.95
C GLY A 107 -2.16 -5.63 -41.81
N ALA A 108 -1.07 -6.11 -41.21
CA ALA A 108 0.16 -6.39 -41.95
C ALA A 108 -0.04 -7.45 -43.04
N TYR A 109 -0.78 -8.52 -42.74
CA TYR A 109 -1.09 -9.58 -43.71
C TYR A 109 -1.87 -9.05 -44.91
N ILE A 110 -2.92 -8.24 -44.68
CA ILE A 110 -3.74 -7.64 -45.74
C ILE A 110 -2.91 -6.75 -46.67
N VAL A 111 -1.99 -5.96 -46.11
CA VAL A 111 -1.08 -5.09 -46.88
C VAL A 111 -0.08 -5.93 -47.69
N LEU A 112 0.48 -6.99 -47.11
CA LEU A 112 1.45 -7.85 -47.80
C LEU A 112 0.84 -8.64 -48.95
N GLU A 113 -0.43 -9.07 -48.82
CA GLU A 113 -1.18 -9.76 -49.88
C GLU A 113 -1.72 -8.80 -50.95
N GLY A 114 -1.48 -7.48 -50.82
CA GLY A 114 -1.92 -6.48 -51.80
C GLY A 114 -3.45 -6.39 -51.93
N ILE A 115 -4.18 -6.78 -50.89
CA ILE A 115 -5.65 -6.64 -50.80
C ILE A 115 -6.00 -5.15 -50.67
N ILE A 116 -5.07 -4.34 -50.16
CA ILE A 116 -5.10 -2.86 -50.10
C ILE A 116 -3.77 -2.34 -50.66
#